data_AF-A0A2E6EQ70-F1
#
_entry.id   AF-A0A2E6EQ70-F1
#
_cell.length_a   1.000
_cell.length_b   1.000
_cell.length_c   1.000
_cell.angle_alpha   90.00
_cell.angle_beta   90.00
_cell.angle_gamma   90.00
#
_symmetry.space_group_name_H-M   'P 1'
#
loop_
_entity.id
_entity.type
_entity.pdbx_description
1 polymer ?
#
loop_
_entity_poly.entity_id
_entity_poly.type
_entity_poly.pdbx_seq_one_letter_code
_entity_poly.pdbx_strand_id
1 'polypeptide(L)'
;MSKSGYLPLRATLPVVLVVLCSLALSCTSDYRLTGARPDVDPGDVTQCPFVPIEGTRLSSYECNPVFTNTDEGWGGDVGSVGFHVTEVLGHPFYQMWYTSSPGGYGNYGMGYAVSADGTDWETDPGNPLFGSETGAWDQDSFAGQVVVWDPLSDEYVMAYQGFNLGNQQDPADDVWGLGISTSVDGREWVKHPANPVIDFTDYEISENELLFDILILGNEPSIKIKPCWPLTMTINDRGAFRGYLAASRWSDVIDQMNGLSATPAGCDIYSMAAIDSGTWIIDEDQPVLSGSELYDAKGVTAAAVAELGGVQYMFYVGFEEWYEDPGTSGLIAAQGTTLNLATSEDDGMTWVKDPGNPLPVNLTTPGEVSNIGAQVIGSRIHLWVGDNYDGAGSIGYFYYEPTIGLHPASAN
;
A
#
# COMPACT_ATOMS: atom_id res chain seq x y z
N MET A 1 90.38 54.21 -25.73
CA MET A 1 91.67 53.90 -25.07
C MET A 1 91.49 52.60 -24.30
N SER A 2 92.46 51.67 -24.41
CA SER A 2 92.69 50.43 -23.62
C SER A 2 91.62 49.32 -23.70
N LYS A 3 91.84 48.22 -24.46
CA LYS A 3 92.55 46.95 -24.12
C LYS A 3 91.89 46.17 -22.96
N SER A 4 91.32 44.99 -23.25
CA SER A 4 91.84 43.63 -22.96
C SER A 4 91.55 43.18 -21.51
N GLY A 5 91.06 41.98 -21.17
CA GLY A 5 90.75 40.75 -21.91
C GLY A 5 90.37 39.62 -20.92
N TYR A 6 89.96 38.49 -21.51
CA TYR A 6 89.95 37.09 -21.02
C TYR A 6 88.81 36.52 -20.14
N LEU A 7 88.17 35.50 -20.76
CA LEU A 7 87.27 34.39 -20.37
C LEU A 7 87.74 33.52 -19.16
N PRO A 8 87.04 32.42 -18.76
CA PRO A 8 85.66 31.93 -19.04
C PRO A 8 84.91 31.40 -17.78
N LEU A 9 83.63 31.01 -17.88
CA LEU A 9 83.13 29.60 -17.74
C LEU A 9 81.62 29.53 -17.42
N ARG A 10 80.98 28.60 -18.16
CA ARG A 10 79.81 27.76 -17.84
C ARG A 10 78.43 28.40 -17.65
N ALA A 11 77.65 28.26 -18.72
CA ALA A 11 76.20 28.31 -18.71
C ALA A 11 75.63 27.02 -18.08
N THR A 12 74.66 27.19 -17.18
CA THR A 12 73.69 26.18 -16.78
C THR A 12 72.31 26.80 -16.90
N LEU A 13 71.55 26.40 -17.93
CA LEU A 13 70.13 26.73 -18.08
C LEU A 13 69.28 25.76 -17.25
N PRO A 14 68.11 26.19 -16.72
CA PRO A 14 67.26 25.36 -15.90
C PRO A 14 66.44 24.38 -16.74
N VAL A 15 66.21 23.21 -16.16
CA VAL A 15 65.37 22.11 -16.65
C VAL A 15 63.91 22.55 -16.71
N VAL A 16 63.31 22.54 -17.90
CA VAL A 16 61.87 22.65 -18.10
C VAL A 16 61.28 21.24 -18.09
N LEU A 17 60.48 20.94 -17.07
CA LEU A 17 59.74 19.70 -16.93
C LEU A 17 58.50 19.77 -17.84
N VAL A 18 58.53 19.08 -18.98
CA VAL A 18 57.35 18.91 -19.84
C VAL A 18 56.52 17.76 -19.30
N VAL A 19 55.41 18.07 -18.65
CA VAL A 19 54.39 17.08 -18.27
C VAL A 19 53.59 16.74 -19.51
N LEU A 20 53.81 15.54 -20.07
CA LEU A 20 52.93 14.95 -21.08
C LEU A 20 51.59 14.58 -20.40
N CYS A 21 50.53 15.34 -20.67
CA CYS A 21 49.17 14.89 -20.42
C CYS A 21 48.82 13.82 -21.47
N SER A 22 49.01 12.55 -21.11
CA SER A 22 48.43 11.42 -21.81
C SER A 22 46.92 11.42 -21.58
N LEU A 23 46.15 11.84 -22.60
CA LEU A 23 44.72 11.62 -22.70
C LEU A 23 44.44 10.12 -22.68
N ALA A 24 44.02 9.61 -21.52
CA ALA A 24 43.39 8.31 -21.43
C ALA A 24 41.99 8.44 -22.05
N LEU A 25 41.86 8.01 -23.31
CA LEU A 25 40.58 7.59 -23.87
C LEU A 25 40.16 6.32 -23.11
N SER A 26 39.60 6.47 -21.91
CA SER A 26 38.77 5.40 -21.37
C SER A 26 37.52 5.36 -22.21
N CYS A 27 37.40 4.35 -23.07
CA CYS A 27 36.13 3.99 -23.66
C CYS A 27 35.15 3.72 -22.52
N THR A 28 34.25 4.67 -22.25
CA THR A 28 32.99 4.35 -21.60
C THR A 28 32.24 3.51 -22.63
N SER A 29 32.30 2.19 -22.49
CA SER A 29 31.32 1.34 -23.15
C SER A 29 29.98 1.68 -22.51
N ASP A 30 29.26 2.63 -23.10
CA ASP A 30 27.85 2.81 -22.85
C ASP A 30 27.18 1.49 -23.25
N TYR A 31 26.91 0.64 -22.26
CA TYR A 31 26.06 -0.53 -22.43
C TYR A 31 24.65 -0.01 -22.68
N ARG A 32 24.39 0.37 -23.93
CA ARG A 32 23.06 0.72 -24.37
C ARG A 32 22.32 -0.59 -24.56
N LEU A 33 21.56 -0.99 -23.55
CA LEU A 33 20.59 -2.08 -23.67
C LEU A 33 19.55 -1.67 -24.72
N THR A 34 19.77 -2.06 -25.97
CA THR A 34 18.84 -1.85 -27.07
C THR A 34 18.11 -3.15 -27.35
N GLY A 35 16.88 -3.27 -26.86
CA GLY A 35 15.99 -4.40 -27.07
C GLY A 35 14.66 -4.14 -26.37
N ALA A 36 13.57 -4.74 -26.86
CA ALA A 36 12.35 -4.82 -26.07
C ALA A 36 12.65 -5.61 -24.79
N ARG A 37 12.17 -5.12 -23.65
CA ARG A 37 12.27 -5.75 -22.33
C ARG A 37 11.90 -7.24 -22.46
N PRO A 38 12.76 -8.20 -22.06
CA PRO A 38 12.30 -9.57 -21.91
C PRO A 38 11.31 -9.58 -20.75
N ASP A 39 10.06 -9.91 -21.04
CA ASP A 39 9.10 -10.28 -20.00
C ASP A 39 9.52 -11.66 -19.47
N VAL A 40 10.19 -11.65 -18.31
CA VAL A 40 10.72 -12.87 -17.69
C VAL A 40 9.63 -13.49 -16.86
N ASP A 41 9.26 -14.74 -17.17
CA ASP A 41 8.35 -15.51 -16.32
C ASP A 41 8.98 -15.68 -14.93
N PRO A 42 8.34 -15.26 -13.82
CA PRO A 42 8.91 -15.46 -12.49
C PRO A 42 9.12 -16.94 -12.22
N GLY A 43 8.28 -17.84 -12.76
CA GLY A 43 8.45 -19.29 -12.63
C GLY A 43 9.75 -19.83 -13.25
N ASP A 44 10.39 -19.09 -14.16
CA ASP A 44 11.69 -19.46 -14.73
C ASP A 44 12.89 -19.04 -13.85
N VAL A 45 12.66 -18.17 -12.86
CA VAL A 45 13.71 -17.56 -12.02
C VAL A 45 13.51 -17.77 -10.52
N THR A 46 12.34 -18.23 -10.08
CA THR A 46 12.05 -18.57 -8.68
C THR A 46 12.31 -20.05 -8.38
N GLN A 47 12.41 -20.41 -7.10
CA GLN A 47 12.68 -21.79 -6.68
C GLN A 47 11.57 -22.77 -7.11
N CYS A 48 10.32 -22.34 -7.03
CA CYS A 48 9.15 -23.15 -7.35
C CYS A 48 8.38 -22.56 -8.54
N PRO A 49 7.57 -23.34 -9.26
CA PRO A 49 6.79 -22.82 -10.37
C PRO A 49 5.54 -22.07 -9.87
N PHE A 50 4.94 -21.32 -10.79
CA PHE A 50 3.58 -20.82 -10.63
C PHE A 50 2.60 -21.80 -11.28
N VAL A 51 1.57 -22.18 -10.53
CA VAL A 51 0.52 -23.08 -10.99
C VAL A 51 -0.74 -22.29 -11.31
N PRO A 52 -1.28 -22.41 -12.54
CA PRO A 52 -2.55 -21.83 -12.93
C PRO A 52 -3.70 -22.26 -12.04
N ILE A 53 -4.53 -21.30 -11.62
CA ILE A 53 -5.76 -21.54 -10.87
C ILE A 53 -6.92 -21.70 -11.86
N GLU A 54 -7.48 -22.91 -11.90
CA GLU A 54 -8.56 -23.31 -12.80
C GLU A 54 -9.73 -22.31 -12.81
N GLY A 55 -10.22 -21.95 -14.00
CA GLY A 55 -11.37 -21.06 -14.15
C GLY A 55 -11.07 -19.57 -13.90
N THR A 56 -9.81 -19.22 -13.64
CA THR A 56 -9.39 -17.83 -13.39
C THR A 56 -8.30 -17.40 -14.38
N ARG A 57 -7.79 -16.16 -14.26
CA ARG A 57 -6.54 -15.71 -14.91
C ARG A 57 -5.38 -15.56 -13.90
N LEU A 58 -5.49 -16.26 -12.77
CA LEU A 58 -4.51 -16.23 -11.69
C LEU A 58 -3.62 -17.47 -11.75
N SER A 59 -2.35 -17.28 -11.39
CA SER A 59 -1.47 -18.38 -11.00
C SER A 59 -0.95 -18.15 -9.59
N SER A 60 -0.79 -19.24 -8.84
CA SER A 60 -0.27 -19.23 -7.47
C SER A 60 1.15 -19.78 -7.45
N TYR A 61 2.03 -19.17 -6.64
CA TYR A 61 3.35 -19.72 -6.37
C TYR A 61 3.24 -20.99 -5.53
N GLU A 62 3.77 -22.13 -5.99
CA GLU A 62 3.60 -23.42 -5.29
C GLU A 62 4.25 -23.46 -3.90
N CYS A 63 5.23 -22.60 -3.64
CA CYS A 63 5.97 -22.57 -2.38
C CYS A 63 5.56 -21.41 -1.47
N ASN A 64 4.32 -20.95 -1.58
CA ASN A 64 3.73 -20.04 -0.60
C ASN A 64 3.75 -20.64 0.83
N PRO A 65 3.90 -19.80 1.88
CA PRO A 65 4.03 -18.35 1.84
C PRO A 65 5.45 -17.90 1.46
N VAL A 66 5.57 -16.70 0.86
CA VAL A 66 6.86 -16.08 0.52
C VAL A 66 7.41 -15.19 1.63
N PHE A 67 6.57 -14.76 2.56
CA PHE A 67 6.99 -13.94 3.70
C PHE A 67 6.16 -14.25 4.93
N THR A 68 6.80 -14.34 6.09
CA THR A 68 6.15 -14.67 7.37
C THR A 68 6.81 -13.85 8.48
N ASN A 69 6.41 -14.07 9.74
CA ASN A 69 7.02 -13.43 10.90
C ASN A 69 8.56 -13.59 10.86
N THR A 70 9.23 -12.48 11.07
CA THR A 70 10.68 -12.32 10.92
C THR A 70 11.45 -12.61 12.21
N ASP A 71 10.75 -12.98 13.30
CA ASP A 71 11.28 -13.16 14.66
C ASP A 71 12.08 -11.95 15.18
N GLU A 72 11.84 -10.78 14.58
CA GLU A 72 12.44 -9.52 15.02
C GLU A 72 11.76 -9.11 16.34
N GLY A 73 12.53 -8.68 17.35
CA GLY A 73 11.98 -8.41 18.69
C GLY A 73 10.95 -7.28 18.80
N TRP A 74 10.62 -6.63 17.68
CA TRP A 74 9.57 -5.62 17.54
C TRP A 74 8.31 -6.15 16.83
N GLY A 75 8.41 -7.31 16.16
CA GLY A 75 7.38 -7.88 15.32
C GLY A 75 6.72 -9.14 15.89
N GLY A 76 5.71 -9.60 15.18
CA GLY A 76 4.84 -10.73 15.42
C GLY A 76 4.22 -11.11 14.07
N ASP A 77 2.90 -11.29 14.00
CA ASP A 77 2.23 -11.51 12.72
C ASP A 77 2.41 -10.32 11.75
N VAL A 78 2.47 -10.63 10.46
CA VAL A 78 2.58 -9.64 9.39
C VAL A 78 1.20 -8.99 9.18
N GLY A 79 1.15 -7.67 9.35
CA GLY A 79 -0.04 -6.85 9.12
C GLY A 79 -0.15 -6.36 7.67
N SER A 80 -0.59 -5.11 7.49
CA SER A 80 -0.66 -4.45 6.18
C SER A 80 0.71 -4.35 5.50
N VAL A 81 0.67 -4.38 4.16
CA VAL A 81 1.84 -4.41 3.30
C VAL A 81 1.76 -3.33 2.21
N GLY A 82 2.83 -2.56 2.07
CA GLY A 82 3.11 -1.72 0.92
C GLY A 82 4.14 -2.40 0.04
N PHE A 83 3.94 -2.41 -1.28
CA PHE A 83 4.84 -3.04 -2.23
C PHE A 83 5.22 -2.08 -3.34
N HIS A 84 6.51 -2.07 -3.69
CA HIS A 84 7.00 -1.35 -4.85
C HIS A 84 8.03 -2.19 -5.60
N VAL A 85 8.03 -2.05 -6.92
CA VAL A 85 8.99 -2.73 -7.79
C VAL A 85 9.78 -1.68 -8.54
N THR A 86 11.09 -1.68 -8.32
CA THR A 86 12.02 -0.83 -9.06
C THR A 86 12.77 -1.69 -10.07
N GLU A 87 13.08 -1.15 -11.24
CA GLU A 87 13.92 -1.86 -12.20
C GLU A 87 15.40 -1.57 -11.95
N VAL A 88 16.19 -2.62 -11.72
CA VAL A 88 17.64 -2.55 -11.56
C VAL A 88 18.30 -3.36 -12.67
N LEU A 89 19.03 -2.69 -13.56
CA LEU A 89 19.71 -3.31 -14.71
C LEU A 89 18.80 -4.16 -15.63
N GLY A 90 17.53 -3.77 -15.77
CA GLY A 90 16.56 -4.51 -16.60
C GLY A 90 15.84 -5.64 -15.90
N HIS A 91 16.04 -5.81 -14.58
CA HIS A 91 15.39 -6.82 -13.77
C HIS A 91 14.54 -6.19 -12.65
N PRO A 92 13.39 -6.78 -12.30
CA PRO A 92 12.60 -6.30 -11.17
C PRO A 92 13.38 -6.51 -9.87
N PHE A 93 13.39 -5.48 -9.03
CA PHE A 93 13.85 -5.51 -7.67
C PHE A 93 12.69 -5.10 -6.78
N TYR A 94 12.38 -5.96 -5.82
CA TYR A 94 11.15 -5.88 -5.04
C TYR A 94 11.45 -5.26 -3.69
N GLN A 95 10.56 -4.36 -3.27
CA GLN A 95 10.61 -3.69 -1.99
C GLN A 95 9.27 -3.88 -1.30
N MET A 96 9.31 -4.16 -0.01
CA MET A 96 8.14 -4.34 0.82
C MET A 96 8.28 -3.55 2.12
N TRP A 97 7.21 -2.87 2.49
CA TRP A 97 7.02 -2.27 3.81
C TRP A 97 5.89 -3.01 4.50
N TYR A 98 6.14 -3.55 5.68
CA TYR A 98 5.15 -4.37 6.38
C TYR A 98 4.94 -3.85 7.79
N THR A 99 3.69 -3.84 8.26
CA THR A 99 3.44 -3.61 9.68
C THR A 99 3.59 -4.90 10.46
N SER A 100 4.01 -4.76 11.71
CA SER A 100 3.97 -5.85 12.67
C SER A 100 3.90 -5.29 14.08
N SER A 101 3.49 -6.11 15.04
CA SER A 101 3.46 -5.74 16.45
C SER A 101 3.90 -6.94 17.30
N PRO A 102 4.52 -6.72 18.48
CA PRO A 102 4.97 -7.79 19.36
C PRO A 102 3.81 -8.45 20.14
N GLY A 103 2.55 -8.08 19.84
CA GLY A 103 1.32 -8.63 20.41
C GLY A 103 0.41 -7.57 21.05
N GLY A 104 -0.89 -7.67 20.77
CA GLY A 104 -1.94 -6.76 21.27
C GLY A 104 -2.51 -5.83 20.19
N TYR A 105 -3.63 -5.16 20.50
CA TYR A 105 -4.13 -4.06 19.67
C TYR A 105 -3.28 -2.81 19.93
N GLY A 106 -2.61 -2.28 18.90
CA GLY A 106 -1.76 -1.09 18.97
C GLY A 106 -0.26 -1.38 19.03
N ASN A 107 0.56 -0.32 19.07
CA ASN A 107 2.04 -0.39 19.00
C ASN A 107 2.58 -1.08 17.74
N TYR A 108 1.92 -0.92 16.60
CA TYR A 108 2.52 -1.35 15.34
C TYR A 108 3.82 -0.59 15.09
N GLY A 109 4.77 -1.29 14.48
CA GLY A 109 5.96 -0.76 13.82
C GLY A 109 5.90 -1.11 12.33
N MET A 110 6.66 -0.40 11.49
CA MET A 110 6.79 -0.73 10.07
C MET A 110 8.21 -1.18 9.81
N GLY A 111 8.35 -2.39 9.29
CA GLY A 111 9.61 -2.92 8.79
C GLY A 111 9.74 -2.72 7.28
N TYR A 112 10.94 -2.93 6.80
CA TYR A 112 11.31 -2.94 5.39
C TYR A 112 12.02 -4.25 5.05
N ALA A 113 11.75 -4.78 3.86
CA ALA A 113 12.43 -5.93 3.30
C ALA A 113 12.59 -5.78 1.79
N VAL A 114 13.62 -6.41 1.25
CA VAL A 114 13.91 -6.42 -0.18
C VAL A 114 14.01 -7.83 -0.72
N SER A 115 13.73 -8.00 -2.00
CA SER A 115 13.90 -9.27 -2.71
C SER A 115 14.35 -9.05 -4.15
N ALA A 116 15.16 -9.97 -4.68
CA ALA A 116 15.58 -9.97 -6.07
C ALA A 116 14.60 -10.73 -7.00
N ASP A 117 13.72 -11.55 -6.43
CA ASP A 117 12.80 -12.43 -7.18
C ASP A 117 11.34 -12.37 -6.70
N GLY A 118 11.08 -11.67 -5.59
CA GLY A 118 9.76 -11.54 -4.98
C GLY A 118 9.37 -12.73 -4.10
N THR A 119 10.25 -13.72 -3.94
CA THR A 119 10.02 -14.94 -3.15
C THR A 119 10.94 -15.05 -1.94
N ASP A 120 12.20 -14.66 -2.06
CA ASP A 120 13.18 -14.67 -0.97
C ASP A 120 13.41 -13.24 -0.47
N TRP A 121 13.01 -12.96 0.77
CA TRP A 121 13.03 -11.61 1.34
C TRP A 121 14.12 -11.45 2.40
N GLU A 122 14.92 -10.39 2.28
CA GLU A 122 15.91 -9.96 3.27
C GLU A 122 15.38 -8.73 4.02
N THR A 123 15.22 -8.85 5.34
CA THR A 123 14.74 -7.75 6.19
C THR A 123 15.85 -6.74 6.49
N ASP A 124 15.45 -5.50 6.68
CA ASP A 124 16.37 -4.44 7.08
C ASP A 124 16.87 -4.65 8.52
N PRO A 125 18.19 -4.63 8.77
CA PRO A 125 18.72 -4.74 10.13
C PRO A 125 18.34 -3.54 11.03
N GLY A 126 17.85 -2.45 10.45
CA GLY A 126 17.37 -1.26 11.16
C GLY A 126 15.91 -1.31 11.58
N ASN A 127 15.16 -2.36 11.24
CA ASN A 127 13.73 -2.45 11.56
C ASN A 127 13.45 -2.36 13.08
N PRO A 128 12.33 -1.71 13.50
CA PRO A 128 11.35 -1.02 12.66
C PRO A 128 11.84 0.38 12.23
N LEU A 129 11.43 0.81 11.04
CA LEU A 129 11.83 2.08 10.41
C LEU A 129 10.80 3.21 10.57
N PHE A 130 9.58 2.89 10.99
CA PHE A 130 8.53 3.88 11.27
C PHE A 130 7.65 3.44 12.43
N GLY A 131 7.11 4.41 13.16
CA GLY A 131 6.37 4.22 14.42
C GLY A 131 5.46 5.39 14.79
N SER A 132 4.59 5.15 15.76
CA SER A 132 3.86 6.21 16.47
C SER A 132 4.83 7.14 17.20
N GLU A 133 4.46 8.41 17.35
CA GLU A 133 5.28 9.39 18.04
C GLU A 133 4.59 9.86 19.32
N THR A 134 5.25 9.72 20.47
CA THR A 134 4.70 10.14 21.77
C THR A 134 4.36 11.63 21.76
N GLY A 135 3.11 11.96 22.10
CA GLY A 135 2.61 13.34 22.11
C GLY A 135 2.17 13.86 20.74
N ALA A 136 2.22 13.05 19.68
CA ALA A 136 1.63 13.34 18.38
C ALA A 136 0.19 12.82 18.28
N TRP A 137 -0.49 13.17 17.19
CA TRP A 137 -1.86 12.72 16.89
C TRP A 137 -1.97 11.19 16.64
N ASP A 138 -0.85 10.53 16.34
CA ASP A 138 -0.75 9.10 16.08
C ASP A 138 -0.08 8.32 17.23
N GLN A 139 -0.02 8.91 18.44
CA GLN A 139 0.81 8.41 19.54
C GLN A 139 0.45 7.00 20.01
N ASP A 140 -0.80 6.58 19.90
CA ASP A 140 -1.26 5.29 20.44
C ASP A 140 -1.12 4.15 19.41
N SER A 141 -1.25 4.47 18.12
CA SER A 141 -0.80 3.57 17.05
C SER A 141 -0.80 4.26 15.71
N PHE A 142 -0.10 3.62 14.77
CA PHE A 142 -0.38 3.73 13.36
C PHE A 142 -0.74 2.35 12.78
N ALA A 143 -1.39 2.28 11.61
CA ALA A 143 -1.77 1.04 10.92
C ALA A 143 -2.11 1.32 9.44
N GLY A 144 -2.47 0.27 8.68
CA GLY A 144 -3.12 0.42 7.37
C GLY A 144 -2.31 1.21 6.34
N GLN A 145 -0.99 1.05 6.36
CA GLN A 145 -0.10 1.83 5.50
C GLN A 145 -0.14 1.37 4.04
N VAL A 146 -0.03 2.35 3.14
CA VAL A 146 0.14 2.15 1.71
C VAL A 146 1.27 3.05 1.22
N VAL A 147 2.20 2.46 0.48
CA VAL A 147 3.38 3.15 -0.08
C VAL A 147 3.26 3.18 -1.60
N VAL A 148 3.44 4.37 -2.17
CA VAL A 148 3.49 4.63 -3.62
C VAL A 148 4.74 5.42 -3.97
N TRP A 149 5.12 5.38 -5.25
CA TRP A 149 6.23 6.16 -5.78
C TRP A 149 5.69 7.39 -6.51
N ASP A 150 6.14 8.59 -6.13
CA ASP A 150 5.85 9.83 -6.85
C ASP A 150 6.96 10.11 -7.88
N PRO A 151 6.70 9.92 -9.19
CA PRO A 151 7.69 10.15 -10.22
C PRO A 151 8.02 11.63 -10.47
N LEU A 152 7.22 12.57 -9.94
CA LEU A 152 7.46 14.01 -10.11
C LEU A 152 8.40 14.57 -9.04
N SER A 153 8.30 14.09 -7.81
CA SER A 153 9.17 14.48 -6.70
C SER A 153 10.34 13.53 -6.46
N ASP A 154 10.38 12.36 -7.13
CA ASP A 154 11.44 11.35 -6.99
C ASP A 154 11.53 10.83 -5.55
N GLU A 155 10.37 10.57 -4.93
CA GLU A 155 10.26 10.09 -3.55
C GLU A 155 9.11 9.09 -3.38
N TYR A 156 9.21 8.27 -2.33
CA TYR A 156 8.12 7.46 -1.82
C TYR A 156 7.15 8.32 -1.02
N VAL A 157 5.87 8.10 -1.21
CA VAL A 157 4.79 8.67 -0.39
C VAL A 157 4.06 7.53 0.30
N MET A 158 3.93 7.62 1.61
CA MET A 158 3.16 6.70 2.44
C MET A 158 1.93 7.42 2.99
N ALA A 159 0.74 6.85 2.80
CA ALA A 159 -0.37 7.12 3.71
C ALA A 159 -0.39 6.06 4.79
N TYR A 160 -0.80 6.48 5.98
CA TYR A 160 -0.99 5.61 7.12
C TYR A 160 -2.17 6.08 7.94
N GLN A 161 -2.89 5.14 8.55
CA GLN A 161 -3.86 5.46 9.58
C GLN A 161 -3.11 5.73 10.89
N GLY A 162 -3.52 6.74 11.64
CA GLY A 162 -3.03 6.99 13.00
C GLY A 162 -4.17 7.27 13.97
N PHE A 163 -3.93 7.04 15.26
CA PHE A 163 -4.87 7.45 16.30
C PHE A 163 -4.20 7.82 17.62
N ASN A 164 -4.92 8.67 18.35
CA ASN A 164 -4.69 9.07 19.74
C ASN A 164 -6.03 8.88 20.46
N LEU A 165 -6.07 8.02 21.47
CA LEU A 165 -7.25 7.71 22.27
C LEU A 165 -7.37 8.62 23.51
N GLY A 166 -6.73 9.79 23.43
CA GLY A 166 -6.81 10.85 24.42
C GLY A 166 -6.51 10.39 25.84
N ASN A 167 -7.11 11.08 26.80
CA ASN A 167 -7.34 10.48 28.11
C ASN A 167 -8.76 9.88 28.08
N GLN A 168 -8.92 8.60 28.40
CA GLN A 168 -10.24 7.93 28.39
C GLN A 168 -11.33 8.59 29.29
N GLN A 169 -11.01 9.68 30.00
CA GLN A 169 -11.96 10.50 30.74
C GLN A 169 -12.61 11.60 29.88
N ASP A 170 -12.01 12.02 28.77
CA ASP A 170 -12.57 13.00 27.83
C ASP A 170 -12.34 12.55 26.36
N PRO A 171 -13.31 11.83 25.76
CA PRO A 171 -13.23 11.39 24.36
C PRO A 171 -13.17 12.54 23.35
N ALA A 172 -13.39 13.78 23.76
CA ALA A 172 -13.21 14.94 22.89
C ALA A 172 -11.73 15.19 22.51
N ASP A 173 -10.80 14.52 23.19
CA ASP A 173 -9.36 14.55 22.88
C ASP A 173 -8.94 13.40 21.94
N ASP A 174 -9.86 12.50 21.57
CA ASP A 174 -9.57 11.40 20.65
C ASP A 174 -9.34 11.98 19.25
N VAL A 175 -8.31 11.48 18.55
CA VAL A 175 -8.02 11.80 17.16
C VAL A 175 -7.83 10.49 16.42
N TRP A 176 -8.45 10.35 15.25
CA TRP A 176 -8.15 9.27 14.32
C TRP A 176 -8.20 9.84 12.91
N GLY A 177 -7.27 9.42 12.06
CA GLY A 177 -7.11 10.09 10.78
C GLY A 177 -6.13 9.42 9.84
N LEU A 178 -5.96 10.07 8.69
CA LEU A 178 -4.98 9.72 7.67
C LEU A 178 -3.77 10.64 7.78
N GLY A 179 -2.58 10.07 7.93
CA GLY A 179 -1.31 10.76 7.87
C GLY A 179 -0.59 10.50 6.55
N ILE A 180 0.28 11.43 6.17
CA ILE A 180 1.21 11.28 5.05
C ILE A 180 2.65 11.36 5.54
N SER A 181 3.52 10.53 4.99
CA SER A 181 4.96 10.60 5.21
C SER A 181 5.69 10.39 3.88
N THR A 182 6.85 11.01 3.70
CA THR A 182 7.66 10.81 2.49
C THR A 182 9.05 10.30 2.80
N SER A 183 9.68 9.65 1.82
CA SER A 183 11.02 9.10 1.92
C SER A 183 11.70 9.09 0.56
N VAL A 184 12.96 9.51 0.49
CA VAL A 184 13.75 9.45 -0.76
C VAL A 184 14.39 8.10 -1.02
N ASP A 185 14.48 7.25 0.00
CA ASP A 185 15.19 5.96 -0.05
C ASP A 185 14.36 4.77 0.43
N GLY A 186 13.12 5.01 0.87
CA GLY A 186 12.21 4.00 1.40
C GLY A 186 12.53 3.59 2.85
N ARG A 187 13.57 4.15 3.46
CA ARG A 187 14.08 3.72 4.77
C ARG A 187 13.96 4.81 5.82
N GLU A 188 14.33 6.05 5.47
CA GLU A 188 14.16 7.21 6.34
C GLU A 188 12.89 7.97 5.96
N TRP A 189 11.97 8.10 6.91
CA TRP A 189 10.63 8.65 6.68
C TRP A 189 10.44 9.98 7.40
N VAL A 190 9.89 10.96 6.71
CA VAL A 190 9.57 12.29 7.25
C VAL A 190 8.05 12.46 7.28
N LYS A 191 7.46 12.62 8.48
CA LYS A 191 6.02 12.86 8.63
C LYS A 191 5.68 14.27 8.10
N HIS A 192 4.58 14.37 7.36
CA HIS A 192 4.11 15.65 6.85
C HIS A 192 3.65 16.56 8.01
N PRO A 193 4.02 17.86 8.02
CA PRO A 193 3.75 18.75 9.15
C PRO A 193 2.26 19.08 9.35
N ALA A 194 1.42 18.81 8.34
CA ALA A 194 -0.03 18.96 8.43
C ALA A 194 -0.75 17.67 8.84
N ASN A 195 -0.03 16.61 9.27
CA ASN A 195 -0.71 15.40 9.72
C ASN A 195 -1.55 15.65 10.99
N PRO A 196 -2.75 15.02 11.10
CA PRO A 196 -3.39 14.21 10.06
C PRO A 196 -3.87 15.08 8.89
N VAL A 197 -3.62 14.64 7.64
CA VAL A 197 -4.06 15.34 6.43
C VAL A 197 -5.55 15.19 6.17
N ILE A 198 -6.16 14.16 6.77
CA ILE A 198 -7.61 14.03 6.94
C ILE A 198 -7.84 13.63 8.38
N ASP A 199 -8.54 14.48 9.12
CA ASP A 199 -9.02 14.16 10.46
C ASP A 199 -10.38 13.49 10.35
N PHE A 200 -10.45 12.19 10.65
CA PHE A 200 -11.71 11.46 10.57
C PHE A 200 -12.60 11.70 11.80
N THR A 201 -12.11 12.34 12.87
CA THR A 201 -13.02 12.75 13.97
C THR A 201 -13.97 13.85 13.54
N ASP A 202 -13.58 14.66 12.55
CA ASP A 202 -14.45 15.68 11.96
C ASP A 202 -15.67 15.05 11.25
N TYR A 203 -15.65 13.73 11.02
CA TYR A 203 -16.73 12.95 10.40
C TYR A 203 -17.68 12.29 11.42
N GLU A 204 -17.42 12.44 12.72
CA GLU A 204 -18.29 11.92 13.77
C GLU A 204 -19.40 12.91 14.10
N ILE A 205 -20.66 12.48 14.01
CA ILE A 205 -21.81 13.31 14.39
C ILE A 205 -22.09 13.10 15.88
N SER A 206 -22.10 14.17 16.66
CA SER A 206 -22.44 14.09 18.08
C SER A 206 -23.91 13.65 18.28
N GLU A 207 -24.19 12.94 19.38
CA GLU A 207 -25.57 12.53 19.72
C GLU A 207 -26.56 13.72 19.76
N ASN A 208 -26.07 14.90 20.14
CA ASN A 208 -26.89 16.12 20.20
C ASN A 208 -27.22 16.67 18.81
N GLU A 209 -26.28 16.61 17.86
CA GLU A 209 -26.52 16.99 16.47
C GLU A 209 -27.44 15.99 15.78
N LEU A 210 -27.22 14.68 15.98
CA LEU A 210 -28.13 13.63 15.53
C LEU A 210 -29.57 13.88 16.04
N LEU A 211 -29.72 14.20 17.34
CA LEU A 211 -31.03 14.49 17.93
C LEU A 211 -31.67 15.77 17.37
N PHE A 212 -30.89 16.81 17.12
CA PHE A 212 -31.44 18.11 16.72
C PHE A 212 -31.74 18.21 15.22
N ASP A 213 -30.78 17.89 14.36
CA ASP A 213 -30.96 18.09 12.92
C ASP A 213 -31.87 17.03 12.31
N ILE A 214 -31.72 15.77 12.74
CA ILE A 214 -32.42 14.65 12.11
C ILE A 214 -33.76 14.40 12.80
N LEU A 215 -33.78 14.29 14.13
CA LEU A 215 -35.01 13.93 14.86
C LEU A 215 -35.94 15.12 15.12
N ILE A 216 -35.42 16.34 15.24
CA ILE A 216 -36.23 17.55 15.51
C ILE A 216 -36.51 18.34 14.22
N LEU A 217 -35.50 18.59 13.38
CA LEU A 217 -35.67 19.39 12.16
C LEU A 217 -36.02 18.55 10.92
N GLY A 218 -35.76 17.23 10.93
CA GLY A 218 -35.98 16.37 9.77
C GLY A 218 -35.03 16.66 8.61
N ASN A 219 -33.85 17.20 8.90
CA ASN A 219 -32.81 17.49 7.93
C ASN A 219 -31.85 16.30 7.79
N GLU A 220 -31.29 16.13 6.60
CA GLU A 220 -30.11 15.27 6.42
C GLU A 220 -28.90 15.88 7.13
N PRO A 221 -28.01 15.06 7.72
CA PRO A 221 -26.78 15.55 8.30
C PRO A 221 -25.90 16.23 7.25
N SER A 222 -25.13 17.23 7.68
CA SER A 222 -24.19 17.97 6.83
C SER A 222 -23.06 17.08 6.31
N ILE A 223 -22.70 16.06 7.09
CA ILE A 223 -21.73 15.01 6.77
C ILE A 223 -22.50 13.78 6.32
N LYS A 224 -22.15 13.21 5.17
CA LYS A 224 -22.97 12.13 4.56
C LYS A 224 -22.45 10.74 4.87
N ILE A 225 -21.17 10.64 5.22
CA ILE A 225 -20.50 9.36 5.48
C ILE A 225 -19.89 9.30 6.87
N LYS A 226 -19.81 8.08 7.39
CA LYS A 226 -18.99 7.71 8.54
C LYS A 226 -17.82 6.85 8.03
N PRO A 227 -16.58 7.37 8.01
CA PRO A 227 -15.41 6.57 7.64
C PRO A 227 -15.29 5.30 8.50
N CYS A 228 -14.92 4.19 7.87
CA CYS A 228 -14.58 2.94 8.54
C CYS A 228 -13.05 2.85 8.72
N TRP A 229 -12.31 2.94 7.61
CA TRP A 229 -10.84 2.96 7.59
C TRP A 229 -10.34 3.33 6.17
N PRO A 230 -9.10 3.84 6.03
CA PRO A 230 -8.48 4.03 4.72
C PRO A 230 -8.16 2.70 4.05
N LEU A 231 -8.13 2.66 2.71
CA LEU A 231 -7.85 1.44 1.95
C LEU A 231 -6.55 1.55 1.15
N THR A 232 -6.47 2.50 0.22
CA THR A 232 -5.33 2.58 -0.70
C THR A 232 -5.21 3.95 -1.35
N MET A 233 -4.06 4.21 -1.98
CA MET A 233 -3.86 5.35 -2.85
C MET A 233 -3.11 4.96 -4.12
N THR A 234 -3.25 5.77 -5.15
CA THR A 234 -2.46 5.75 -6.37
C THR A 234 -2.01 7.15 -6.73
N ILE A 235 -0.92 7.23 -7.50
CA ILE A 235 -0.44 8.45 -8.15
C ILE A 235 -0.42 8.15 -9.64
N ASN A 236 -1.09 8.98 -10.43
CA ASN A 236 -1.04 8.84 -11.88
C ASN A 236 0.21 9.50 -12.47
N ASP A 237 0.47 9.29 -13.77
CA ASP A 237 1.63 9.84 -14.48
C ASP A 237 1.72 11.39 -14.47
N ARG A 238 0.67 12.08 -14.01
CA ARG A 238 0.63 13.54 -13.85
C ARG A 238 0.84 13.99 -12.41
N GLY A 239 1.17 13.07 -11.50
CA GLY A 239 1.36 13.34 -10.07
C GLY A 239 0.07 13.64 -9.31
N ALA A 240 -1.10 13.32 -9.87
CA ALA A 240 -2.36 13.52 -9.15
C ALA A 240 -2.64 12.30 -8.27
N PHE A 241 -2.94 12.57 -7.00
CA PHE A 241 -3.27 11.56 -6.02
C PHE A 241 -4.73 11.17 -6.12
N ARG A 242 -4.99 9.86 -6.13
CA ARG A 242 -6.31 9.29 -5.93
C ARG A 242 -6.26 8.31 -4.77
N GLY A 243 -7.15 8.50 -3.81
CA GLY A 243 -7.28 7.64 -2.64
C GLY A 243 -8.61 6.92 -2.63
N TYR A 244 -8.68 5.87 -1.84
CA TYR A 244 -9.92 5.15 -1.55
C TYR A 244 -10.00 4.87 -0.05
N LEU A 245 -11.19 5.05 0.52
CA LEU A 245 -11.49 4.66 1.90
C LEU A 245 -12.75 3.80 1.94
N ALA A 246 -12.89 3.01 2.98
CA ALA A 246 -14.11 2.32 3.33
C ALA A 246 -14.95 3.24 4.22
N ALA A 247 -16.24 3.41 3.94
CA ALA A 247 -17.14 4.24 4.76
C ALA A 247 -18.60 3.76 4.68
N SER A 248 -19.36 4.02 5.74
CA SER A 248 -20.81 3.82 5.78
C SER A 248 -21.53 5.12 5.48
N ARG A 249 -22.76 5.05 4.93
CA ARG A 249 -23.64 6.23 4.89
C ARG A 249 -24.20 6.48 6.28
N TRP A 250 -24.27 7.75 6.70
CA TRP A 250 -24.89 8.08 7.98
C TRP A 250 -26.36 7.66 8.05
N SER A 251 -27.08 7.69 6.93
CA SER A 251 -28.46 7.17 6.84
C SER A 251 -28.57 5.71 7.33
N ASP A 252 -27.62 4.87 6.93
CA ASP A 252 -27.64 3.44 7.22
C ASP A 252 -27.25 3.17 8.68
N VAL A 253 -26.32 3.97 9.22
CA VAL A 253 -25.95 3.98 10.63
C VAL A 253 -27.14 4.40 11.51
N ILE A 254 -27.89 5.42 11.10
CA ILE A 254 -29.08 5.90 11.82
C ILE A 254 -30.20 4.86 11.80
N ASP A 255 -30.43 4.20 10.67
CA ASP A 255 -31.39 3.10 10.58
C ASP A 255 -31.04 1.96 11.53
N GLN A 256 -29.75 1.63 11.67
CA GLN A 256 -29.27 0.69 12.68
C GLN A 256 -29.56 1.18 14.11
N MET A 257 -29.22 2.42 14.44
CA MET A 257 -29.44 2.99 15.79
C MET A 257 -30.92 3.02 16.18
N ASN A 258 -31.82 3.25 15.22
CA ASN A 258 -33.27 3.25 15.43
C ASN A 258 -33.89 1.84 15.45
N GLY A 259 -33.08 0.78 15.32
CA GLY A 259 -33.54 -0.60 15.25
C GLY A 259 -34.34 -0.92 13.97
N LEU A 260 -34.18 -0.12 12.92
CA LEU A 260 -34.77 -0.35 11.60
C LEU A 260 -33.93 -1.31 10.77
N SER A 261 -32.63 -1.41 11.06
CA SER A 261 -31.73 -2.44 10.55
C SER A 261 -31.19 -3.29 11.69
N ALA A 262 -31.25 -4.62 11.53
CA ALA A 262 -30.65 -5.57 12.46
C ALA A 262 -29.16 -5.86 12.14
N THR A 263 -28.65 -5.39 10.99
CA THR A 263 -27.26 -5.57 10.60
C THR A 263 -26.50 -4.26 10.66
N PRO A 264 -25.24 -4.24 11.11
CA PRO A 264 -24.44 -3.02 11.07
C PRO A 264 -24.34 -2.47 9.64
N ALA A 265 -24.19 -1.15 9.55
CA ALA A 265 -23.97 -0.47 8.28
C ALA A 265 -22.74 -1.05 7.57
N GLY A 266 -22.83 -1.18 6.24
CA GLY A 266 -21.73 -1.68 5.42
C GLY A 266 -20.68 -0.61 5.18
N CYS A 267 -19.44 -1.02 4.93
CA CYS A 267 -18.34 -0.12 4.56
C CYS A 267 -18.09 -0.19 3.03
N ASP A 268 -18.79 0.67 2.29
CA ASP A 268 -18.60 0.84 0.84
C ASP A 268 -17.30 1.59 0.52
N ILE A 269 -16.80 1.50 -0.71
CA ILE A 269 -15.60 2.23 -1.14
C ILE A 269 -15.99 3.63 -1.64
N TYR A 270 -15.41 4.66 -1.02
CA TYR A 270 -15.48 6.06 -1.45
C TYR A 270 -14.14 6.52 -1.99
N SER A 271 -14.15 7.48 -2.92
CA SER A 271 -12.93 8.05 -3.48
C SER A 271 -12.49 9.32 -2.75
N MET A 272 -11.18 9.53 -2.72
CA MET A 272 -10.53 10.74 -2.25
C MET A 272 -9.66 11.28 -3.37
N ALA A 273 -9.53 12.60 -3.46
CA ALA A 273 -8.62 13.25 -4.40
C ALA A 273 -7.70 14.20 -3.63
N ALA A 274 -6.44 14.26 -4.04
CA ALA A 274 -5.48 15.23 -3.53
C ALA A 274 -4.80 16.00 -4.66
N ILE A 275 -4.62 17.30 -4.44
CA ILE A 275 -3.85 18.17 -5.35
C ILE A 275 -2.35 18.19 -5.00
N ASP A 276 -2.03 17.85 -3.75
CA ASP A 276 -0.69 17.69 -3.21
C ASP A 276 -0.76 16.70 -2.04
N SER A 277 0.39 16.33 -1.48
CA SER A 277 0.49 15.40 -0.36
C SER A 277 -0.24 15.85 0.91
N GLY A 278 -0.60 17.13 1.04
CA GLY A 278 -1.18 17.70 2.26
C GLY A 278 -2.68 18.02 2.20
N THR A 279 -3.28 18.04 1.01
CA THR A 279 -4.65 18.55 0.82
C THR A 279 -5.53 17.53 0.12
N TRP A 280 -6.38 16.87 0.91
CA TRP A 280 -7.26 15.80 0.44
C TRP A 280 -8.73 16.17 0.60
N ILE A 281 -9.57 15.69 -0.32
CA ILE A 281 -11.02 15.85 -0.27
C ILE A 281 -11.66 14.49 -0.53
N ILE A 282 -12.62 14.11 0.32
CA ILE A 282 -13.46 12.93 0.13
C ILE A 282 -14.69 13.30 -0.71
N ASP A 283 -15.00 12.50 -1.72
CA ASP A 283 -16.31 12.57 -2.38
C ASP A 283 -17.31 11.78 -1.56
N GLU A 284 -18.15 12.46 -0.78
CA GLU A 284 -19.14 11.86 0.11
C GLU A 284 -20.51 11.63 -0.56
N ASP A 285 -20.68 12.05 -1.82
CA ASP A 285 -22.00 12.04 -2.46
C ASP A 285 -22.47 10.61 -2.79
N GLN A 286 -21.52 9.75 -3.18
CA GLN A 286 -21.79 8.36 -3.52
C GLN A 286 -20.51 7.50 -3.47
N PRO A 287 -20.63 6.21 -3.12
CA PRO A 287 -19.52 5.28 -3.22
C PRO A 287 -19.17 5.01 -4.69
N VAL A 288 -17.89 4.75 -4.94
CA VAL A 288 -17.38 4.31 -6.25
C VAL A 288 -17.51 2.79 -6.44
N LEU A 289 -17.66 2.05 -5.34
CA LEU A 289 -17.98 0.62 -5.32
C LEU A 289 -18.78 0.26 -4.06
N SER A 290 -19.96 -0.32 -4.22
CA SER A 290 -20.79 -0.77 -3.08
C SER A 290 -20.59 -2.25 -2.73
N GLY A 291 -20.62 -2.56 -1.44
CA GLY A 291 -20.60 -3.90 -0.86
C GLY A 291 -21.98 -4.57 -0.89
N SER A 292 -22.46 -4.90 -2.09
CA SER A 292 -23.82 -5.45 -2.30
C SER A 292 -23.87 -6.95 -2.55
N GLU A 293 -22.72 -7.59 -2.80
CA GLU A 293 -22.66 -9.02 -3.12
C GLU A 293 -22.39 -9.83 -1.85
N LEU A 294 -22.72 -11.12 -1.83
CA LEU A 294 -22.58 -11.94 -0.61
C LEU A 294 -21.18 -11.87 -0.01
N TYR A 295 -20.14 -11.92 -0.86
CA TYR A 295 -18.73 -11.93 -0.49
C TYR A 295 -18.18 -10.57 0.01
N ASP A 296 -18.93 -9.48 -0.18
CA ASP A 296 -18.57 -8.14 0.28
C ASP A 296 -19.74 -7.40 0.93
N ALA A 297 -20.75 -8.14 1.40
CA ALA A 297 -22.04 -7.61 1.85
C ALA A 297 -21.95 -6.66 3.06
N LYS A 298 -20.81 -6.68 3.77
CA LYS A 298 -20.53 -5.80 4.91
C LYS A 298 -19.41 -4.81 4.66
N GLY A 299 -18.73 -4.93 3.53
CA GLY A 299 -17.79 -3.91 3.05
C GLY A 299 -16.44 -4.49 2.67
N VAL A 300 -15.43 -3.62 2.75
CA VAL A 300 -14.07 -3.88 2.28
C VAL A 300 -13.06 -3.54 3.36
N THR A 301 -12.11 -4.44 3.63
CA THR A 301 -11.05 -4.26 4.65
C THR A 301 -9.73 -3.77 4.09
N ALA A 302 -9.40 -4.12 2.84
CA ALA A 302 -8.16 -3.72 2.18
C ALA A 302 -8.35 -3.62 0.67
N ALA A 303 -7.52 -2.82 0.01
CA ALA A 303 -7.49 -2.76 -1.45
C ALA A 303 -6.09 -2.42 -1.97
N ALA A 304 -5.80 -2.82 -3.20
CA ALA A 304 -4.65 -2.39 -3.98
C ALA A 304 -5.07 -2.16 -5.43
N VAL A 305 -4.56 -1.07 -6.02
CA VAL A 305 -4.87 -0.70 -7.41
C VAL A 305 -3.61 -0.78 -8.25
N ALA A 306 -3.71 -1.44 -9.40
CA ALA A 306 -2.65 -1.51 -10.41
C ALA A 306 -3.21 -1.07 -11.78
N GLU A 307 -2.44 -0.32 -12.55
CA GLU A 307 -2.83 0.10 -13.91
C GLU A 307 -2.01 -0.61 -14.97
N LEU A 308 -2.68 -1.35 -15.85
CA LEU A 308 -2.05 -2.08 -16.95
C LEU A 308 -2.84 -1.90 -18.23
N GLY A 309 -2.19 -1.37 -19.26
CA GLY A 309 -2.80 -1.20 -20.59
C GLY A 309 -3.95 -0.18 -20.63
N GLY A 310 -3.94 0.82 -19.73
CA GLY A 310 -5.00 1.84 -19.62
C GLY A 310 -6.26 1.38 -18.90
N VAL A 311 -6.22 0.20 -18.27
CA VAL A 311 -7.27 -0.31 -17.38
C VAL A 311 -6.70 -0.34 -15.96
N GLN A 312 -7.47 0.17 -15.01
CA GLN A 312 -7.16 0.05 -13.58
C GLN A 312 -7.83 -1.20 -13.01
N TYR A 313 -7.09 -1.95 -12.21
CA TYR A 313 -7.51 -3.18 -11.56
C TYR A 313 -7.43 -2.98 -10.05
N MET A 314 -8.58 -2.99 -9.37
CA MET A 314 -8.67 -2.95 -7.92
C MET A 314 -8.84 -4.38 -7.42
N PHE A 315 -7.80 -4.89 -6.79
CA PHE A 315 -7.89 -6.10 -5.98
C PHE A 315 -8.29 -5.68 -4.57
N TYR A 316 -9.39 -6.21 -4.04
CA TYR A 316 -9.93 -5.79 -2.76
C TYR A 316 -10.38 -6.96 -1.91
N VAL A 317 -10.28 -6.79 -0.59
CA VAL A 317 -10.67 -7.78 0.39
C VAL A 317 -12.07 -7.44 0.90
N GLY A 318 -13.07 -8.19 0.45
CA GLY A 318 -14.46 -8.05 0.88
C GLY A 318 -14.76 -8.93 2.09
N PHE A 319 -15.79 -8.60 2.87
CA PHE A 319 -16.22 -9.44 4.00
C PHE A 319 -17.75 -9.57 4.10
N GLU A 320 -18.19 -10.73 4.61
CA GLU A 320 -19.60 -11.15 4.61
C GLU A 320 -20.33 -10.78 5.90
N GLU A 321 -19.61 -10.74 7.02
CA GLU A 321 -20.23 -10.57 8.33
C GLU A 321 -19.35 -9.78 9.32
N TRP A 322 -20.05 -9.10 10.24
CA TRP A 322 -19.44 -8.49 11.41
C TRP A 322 -19.51 -9.48 12.58
N TYR A 323 -18.38 -9.70 13.24
CA TYR A 323 -18.27 -10.57 14.40
C TYR A 323 -17.82 -9.79 15.63
N GLU A 324 -18.61 -9.82 16.68
CA GLU A 324 -18.24 -9.26 17.98
C GLU A 324 -17.68 -10.37 18.85
N ASP A 325 -16.40 -10.28 19.26
CA ASP A 325 -15.81 -11.27 20.16
C ASP A 325 -16.38 -11.07 21.58
N PRO A 326 -17.13 -12.06 22.13
CA PRO A 326 -17.73 -11.97 23.47
C PRO A 326 -16.72 -11.80 24.61
N GLY A 327 -15.44 -12.12 24.37
CA GLY A 327 -14.35 -11.98 25.33
C GLY A 327 -13.67 -10.60 25.32
N THR A 328 -13.97 -9.78 24.31
CA THR A 328 -13.47 -8.41 24.18
C THR A 328 -14.55 -7.41 24.59
N SER A 329 -14.18 -6.19 25.00
CA SER A 329 -15.14 -5.15 25.37
C SER A 329 -15.80 -4.52 24.15
N GLY A 330 -16.47 -5.33 23.32
CA GLY A 330 -17.22 -4.90 22.13
C GLY A 330 -16.37 -4.66 20.88
N LEU A 331 -15.23 -5.35 20.72
CA LEU A 331 -14.47 -5.27 19.46
C LEU A 331 -15.21 -6.05 18.39
N ILE A 332 -15.47 -5.38 17.26
CA ILE A 332 -16.11 -5.96 16.09
C ILE A 332 -15.03 -6.17 15.03
N ALA A 333 -14.97 -7.38 14.47
CA ALA A 333 -14.07 -7.78 13.42
C ALA A 333 -14.84 -8.19 12.15
N ALA A 334 -14.21 -8.01 10.99
CA ALA A 334 -14.69 -8.57 9.74
C ALA A 334 -14.45 -10.09 9.71
N GLN A 335 -15.40 -10.85 9.15
CA GLN A 335 -15.30 -12.30 8.96
C GLN A 335 -15.81 -12.70 7.57
N GLY A 336 -15.40 -13.90 7.13
CA GLY A 336 -15.67 -14.38 5.77
C GLY A 336 -14.92 -13.56 4.72
N THR A 337 -13.63 -13.26 4.96
CA THR A 337 -12.90 -12.37 4.07
C THR A 337 -12.49 -13.08 2.78
N THR A 338 -12.66 -12.40 1.66
CA THR A 338 -12.34 -12.94 0.32
C THR A 338 -11.62 -11.91 -0.53
N LEU A 339 -10.70 -12.35 -1.39
CA LEU A 339 -10.12 -11.49 -2.42
C LEU A 339 -11.09 -11.38 -3.61
N ASN A 340 -11.25 -10.16 -4.10
CA ASN A 340 -12.15 -9.82 -5.19
C ASN A 340 -11.43 -8.89 -6.18
N LEU A 341 -11.96 -8.79 -7.39
CA LEU A 341 -11.48 -7.91 -8.44
C LEU A 341 -12.58 -6.97 -8.91
N ALA A 342 -12.23 -5.71 -9.11
CA ALA A 342 -13.01 -4.76 -9.91
C ALA A 342 -12.10 -4.04 -10.91
N THR A 343 -12.67 -3.55 -11.99
CA THR A 343 -11.94 -2.82 -13.04
C THR A 343 -12.53 -1.45 -13.30
N SER A 344 -11.68 -0.51 -13.71
CA SER A 344 -12.07 0.84 -14.10
C SER A 344 -11.34 1.26 -15.39
N GLU A 345 -12.08 1.93 -16.27
CA GLU A 345 -11.57 2.51 -17.52
C GLU A 345 -11.69 4.04 -17.53
N ASP A 346 -12.14 4.64 -16.44
CA ASP A 346 -12.44 6.08 -16.31
C ASP A 346 -11.61 6.76 -15.22
N ASP A 347 -10.36 6.33 -15.06
CA ASP A 347 -9.43 6.80 -14.03
C ASP A 347 -9.98 6.60 -12.61
N GLY A 348 -10.64 5.46 -12.36
CA GLY A 348 -11.03 5.05 -11.02
C GLY A 348 -12.21 5.85 -10.45
N MET A 349 -12.99 6.49 -11.32
CA MET A 349 -14.22 7.20 -10.98
C MET A 349 -15.39 6.23 -10.83
N THR A 350 -15.41 5.14 -11.60
CA THR A 350 -16.36 4.03 -11.46
C THR A 350 -15.66 2.68 -11.54
N TRP A 351 -16.18 1.71 -10.79
CA TRP A 351 -15.64 0.36 -10.72
C TRP A 351 -16.68 -0.69 -11.09
N VAL A 352 -16.27 -1.67 -11.90
CA VAL A 352 -17.10 -2.82 -12.32
C VAL A 352 -16.50 -4.09 -11.72
N LYS A 353 -17.27 -4.78 -10.87
CA LYS A 353 -16.86 -6.06 -10.26
C LYS A 353 -16.67 -7.14 -11.31
N ASP A 354 -15.64 -7.96 -11.14
CA ASP A 354 -15.42 -9.14 -11.97
C ASP A 354 -16.51 -10.19 -11.69
N PRO A 355 -17.15 -10.76 -12.73
CA PRO A 355 -18.21 -11.76 -12.54
C PRO A 355 -17.71 -13.09 -11.97
N GLY A 356 -16.39 -13.31 -11.94
CA GLY A 356 -15.73 -14.45 -11.32
C GLY A 356 -15.42 -14.28 -9.83
N ASN A 357 -15.82 -13.17 -9.21
CA ASN A 357 -15.66 -12.99 -7.77
C ASN A 357 -16.52 -13.97 -6.95
N PRO A 358 -16.04 -14.43 -5.77
CA PRO A 358 -14.72 -14.16 -5.21
C PRO A 358 -13.60 -14.94 -5.91
N LEU A 359 -12.40 -14.36 -5.91
CA LEU A 359 -11.21 -15.00 -6.46
C LEU A 359 -10.72 -16.12 -5.52
N PRO A 360 -10.47 -17.35 -6.02
CA PRO A 360 -10.12 -18.51 -5.21
C PRO A 360 -8.64 -18.53 -4.80
N VAL A 361 -8.21 -17.54 -4.02
CA VAL A 361 -6.83 -17.39 -3.52
C VAL A 361 -6.67 -17.72 -2.04
N ASN A 362 -7.78 -17.94 -1.32
CA ASN A 362 -7.77 -18.24 0.11
C ASN A 362 -7.29 -19.68 0.36
N LEU A 363 -6.45 -19.84 1.38
CA LEU A 363 -5.88 -21.14 1.77
C LEU A 363 -6.63 -21.77 2.95
N THR A 364 -7.37 -20.97 3.71
CA THR A 364 -8.19 -21.43 4.84
C THR A 364 -9.67 -21.51 4.48
N THR A 365 -10.44 -22.24 5.31
CA THR A 365 -11.91 -22.28 5.25
C THR A 365 -12.47 -22.14 6.66
N PRO A 366 -13.15 -21.01 6.98
CA PRO A 366 -13.39 -19.86 6.11
C PRO A 366 -12.09 -19.12 5.74
N GLY A 367 -12.12 -18.38 4.62
CA GLY A 367 -10.98 -17.58 4.17
C GLY A 367 -10.65 -16.46 5.16
N GLU A 368 -9.36 -16.24 5.40
CA GLU A 368 -8.86 -15.21 6.31
C GLU A 368 -7.93 -14.23 5.57
N VAL A 369 -8.28 -13.90 4.31
CA VAL A 369 -7.55 -12.90 3.53
C VAL A 369 -7.57 -11.57 4.30
N SER A 370 -6.40 -11.03 4.62
CA SER A 370 -6.26 -9.91 5.56
C SER A 370 -5.76 -8.63 4.89
N ASN A 371 -4.95 -8.75 3.83
CA ASN A 371 -4.39 -7.63 3.11
C ASN A 371 -4.04 -8.01 1.67
N ILE A 372 -3.73 -7.00 0.85
CA ILE A 372 -3.35 -7.17 -0.55
C ILE A 372 -2.36 -6.07 -0.97
N GLY A 373 -1.31 -6.46 -1.68
CA GLY A 373 -0.47 -5.58 -2.49
C GLY A 373 -0.53 -5.98 -3.96
N ALA A 374 -0.49 -5.01 -4.87
CA ALA A 374 -0.51 -5.26 -6.31
C ALA A 374 0.48 -4.34 -7.05
N GLN A 375 1.27 -4.90 -7.97
CA GLN A 375 2.20 -4.13 -8.82
C GLN A 375 2.26 -4.72 -10.23
N VAL A 376 2.45 -3.87 -11.23
CA VAL A 376 2.63 -4.31 -12.62
C VAL A 376 4.10 -4.65 -12.88
N ILE A 377 4.36 -5.87 -13.35
CA ILE A 377 5.68 -6.32 -13.80
C ILE A 377 5.53 -7.00 -15.16
N GLY A 378 6.27 -6.51 -16.16
CA GLY A 378 6.14 -7.01 -17.52
C GLY A 378 4.72 -6.80 -18.05
N SER A 379 4.07 -7.88 -18.48
CA SER A 379 2.68 -7.90 -18.95
C SER A 379 1.66 -8.35 -17.89
N ARG A 380 2.06 -8.43 -16.62
CA ARG A 380 1.29 -9.07 -15.56
C ARG A 380 1.10 -8.17 -14.35
N ILE A 381 0.08 -8.47 -13.56
CA ILE A 381 -0.15 -7.85 -12.27
C ILE A 381 0.23 -8.85 -11.20
N HIS A 382 1.29 -8.56 -10.47
CA HIS A 382 1.78 -9.38 -9.38
C HIS A 382 1.04 -9.00 -8.09
N LEU A 383 0.63 -10.00 -7.33
CA LEU A 383 -0.21 -9.87 -6.15
C LEU A 383 0.47 -10.53 -4.95
N TRP A 384 0.53 -9.79 -3.85
CA TRP A 384 0.98 -10.27 -2.55
C TRP A 384 -0.19 -10.26 -1.59
N VAL A 385 -0.68 -11.44 -1.23
CA VAL A 385 -1.94 -11.62 -0.52
C VAL A 385 -1.64 -12.07 0.91
N GLY A 386 -2.05 -11.28 1.89
CA GLY A 386 -2.00 -11.69 3.30
C GLY A 386 -3.10 -12.71 3.59
N ASP A 387 -2.72 -13.84 4.18
CA ASP A 387 -3.63 -14.91 4.61
C ASP A 387 -3.04 -15.63 5.84
N ASN A 388 -3.78 -16.57 6.40
CA ASN A 388 -3.33 -17.41 7.49
C ASN A 388 -2.67 -18.69 6.96
N TYR A 389 -1.38 -18.85 7.26
CA TYR A 389 -0.58 -20.02 6.89
C TYR A 389 -0.24 -20.82 8.14
N ASP A 390 -0.97 -21.93 8.35
CA ASP A 390 -0.77 -22.84 9.51
C ASP A 390 -0.77 -22.14 10.88
N GLY A 391 -1.61 -21.10 11.03
CA GLY A 391 -1.77 -20.32 12.26
C GLY A 391 -0.89 -19.08 12.36
N ALA A 392 -0.16 -18.72 11.30
CA ALA A 392 0.68 -17.52 11.24
C ALA A 392 0.22 -16.57 10.12
N GLY A 393 0.06 -15.29 10.44
CA GLY A 393 -0.22 -14.25 9.44
C GLY A 393 0.96 -14.08 8.50
N SER A 394 0.80 -14.49 7.24
CA SER A 394 1.88 -14.57 6.24
C SER A 394 1.41 -14.09 4.86
N ILE A 395 2.35 -13.87 3.95
CA ILE A 395 2.09 -13.34 2.61
C ILE A 395 2.30 -14.44 1.57
N GLY A 396 1.29 -14.66 0.73
CA GLY A 396 1.36 -15.46 -0.48
C GLY A 396 1.65 -14.62 -1.72
N TYR A 397 2.21 -15.25 -2.74
CA TYR A 397 2.54 -14.64 -4.02
C TYR A 397 1.72 -15.28 -5.15
N PHE A 398 1.07 -14.43 -5.92
CA PHE A 398 0.26 -14.76 -7.08
C PHE A 398 0.57 -13.78 -8.21
N TYR A 399 0.17 -14.09 -9.43
CA TYR A 399 0.05 -13.08 -10.47
C TYR A 399 -1.25 -13.26 -11.24
N TYR A 400 -1.73 -12.16 -11.80
CA TYR A 400 -2.90 -12.05 -12.66
C TYR A 400 -2.50 -11.62 -14.07
N GLU A 401 -3.02 -12.33 -15.06
CA GLU A 401 -2.72 -12.08 -16.47
C GLU A 401 -3.99 -11.60 -17.21
N PRO A 402 -4.23 -10.28 -17.35
CA PRO A 402 -5.48 -9.78 -17.93
C PRO A 402 -5.67 -10.17 -19.41
N THR A 403 -4.59 -10.47 -20.12
CA THR A 403 -4.60 -10.67 -21.58
C THR A 403 -4.86 -12.10 -22.02
N ILE A 404 -4.88 -13.06 -21.09
CA ILE A 404 -5.12 -14.48 -21.42
C ILE A 404 -6.58 -14.89 -21.22
N GLY A 405 -6.95 -16.01 -21.84
CA GLY A 405 -8.20 -16.70 -21.50
C GLY A 405 -8.13 -17.32 -20.11
N LEU A 406 -9.29 -17.66 -19.53
CA LEU A 406 -9.33 -18.40 -18.26
C LEU A 406 -8.52 -19.69 -18.39
N HIS A 407 -7.78 -20.02 -17.34
CA HIS A 407 -7.03 -21.27 -17.27
C HIS A 407 -8.00 -22.46 -17.37
N PRO A 408 -7.71 -23.42 -18.25
CA PRO A 408 -8.60 -24.54 -18.50
C PRO A 408 -8.68 -25.44 -17.26
N ALA A 409 -9.79 -26.18 -17.17
CA ALA A 409 -9.91 -27.24 -16.20
C ALA A 409 -8.80 -28.28 -16.38
N SER A 410 -8.22 -28.73 -15.26
CA SER A 410 -7.25 -29.82 -15.30
C SER A 410 -7.92 -31.06 -15.91
N ALA A 411 -7.33 -31.62 -16.96
CA ALA A 411 -7.86 -32.81 -17.60
C ALA A 411 -7.62 -34.01 -16.67
N ASN A 412 -8.64 -34.36 -15.88
CA ASN A 412 -8.64 -35.56 -15.02
C ASN A 412 -8.52 -36.86 -15.83
#